data_AF-A0AA43DB80-F1
#
_entry.id   AF-A0AA43DB80-F1
#
_cell.length_a   1.000
_cell.length_b   1.000
_cell.length_c   1.000
_cell.angle_alpha   90.00
_cell.angle_beta   90.00
_cell.angle_gamma   90.00
#
_symmetry.space_group_name_H-M   'P 1'
#
loop_
_entity.id
_entity.type
_entity.pdbx_description
1 polymer ?
#
loop_
_entity_poly.entity_id
_entity_poly.type
_entity_poly.pdbx_seq_one_letter_code
_entity_poly.pdbx_strand_id
1 'polypeptide(L)'
;MMRVRIVKDWPYPESFFGQTPSGDGEWDGIMFTEEKLAVCDYLIVLQRPPYSIKVTCPEGNAWLITQEPPTDYFDFFIKSFKYFDRVYSYYKNIDHPH
;
A
#
# COMPACT_ATOMS: atom_id res chain seq x y z
N MET A 1 -9.81 7.20 16.04
CA MET A 1 -10.09 6.84 14.64
C MET A 1 -8.76 6.63 13.96
N MET A 2 -8.44 5.40 13.57
CA MET A 2 -7.18 5.06 12.91
C MET A 2 -7.22 5.50 11.44
N ARG A 3 -6.19 6.16 10.93
CA ARG A 3 -6.12 6.64 9.55
C ARG A 3 -5.15 5.81 8.72
N VAL A 4 -5.68 5.21 7.66
CA VAL A 4 -4.92 4.38 6.73
C VAL A 4 -4.88 5.08 5.38
N ARG A 5 -3.67 5.46 4.95
CA ARG A 5 -3.47 6.00 3.61
C ARG A 5 -3.29 4.86 2.62
N ILE A 6 -4.20 4.76 1.65
CA ILE A 6 -4.11 3.85 0.52
C ILE A 6 -3.45 4.56 -0.66
N VAL A 7 -2.51 3.89 -1.33
CA VAL A 7 -1.94 4.33 -2.61
C VAL A 7 -2.06 3.18 -3.60
N LYS A 8 -2.69 3.44 -4.75
CA LYS A 8 -2.85 2.49 -5.86
C LYS A 8 -2.30 3.06 -7.16
N ASP A 9 -1.88 2.22 -8.09
CA ASP A 9 -1.32 2.65 -9.38
C ASP A 9 -2.29 2.49 -10.57
N TRP A 10 -3.54 2.09 -10.31
CA TRP A 10 -4.58 1.93 -11.33
C TRP A 10 -5.70 2.98 -11.21
N PRO A 11 -6.32 3.38 -12.34
CA PRO A 11 -7.35 4.42 -12.36
C PRO A 11 -8.77 3.89 -12.05
N TYR A 12 -9.07 2.62 -12.32
CA TYR A 12 -10.41 2.05 -12.11
C TYR A 12 -10.39 0.81 -11.20
N PRO A 13 -11.28 0.70 -10.20
CA PRO A 13 -12.28 1.70 -9.79
C PRO A 13 -11.62 3.00 -9.33
N GLU A 14 -12.34 4.13 -9.50
CA GLU A 14 -11.81 5.46 -9.16
C GLU A 14 -11.39 5.53 -7.69
N SER A 15 -12.22 4.98 -6.81
CA SER A 15 -11.96 4.82 -5.38
C SER A 15 -11.86 3.35 -4.99
N PHE A 16 -10.95 3.05 -4.07
CA PHE A 16 -10.83 1.74 -3.42
C PHE A 16 -11.95 1.47 -2.39
N PHE A 17 -12.73 2.48 -2.00
CA PHE A 17 -13.65 2.39 -0.86
C PHE A 17 -14.89 1.55 -1.08
N GLY A 18 -15.18 1.12 -2.31
CA GLY A 18 -16.24 0.14 -2.58
C GLY A 18 -16.05 -1.19 -1.84
N GLN A 19 -14.87 -1.43 -1.26
CA GLN A 19 -14.58 -2.58 -0.40
C GLN A 19 -15.01 -2.38 1.07
N THR A 20 -15.34 -1.16 1.50
CA THR A 20 -15.85 -0.91 2.86
C THR A 20 -17.35 -1.16 2.91
N PRO A 21 -17.93 -1.49 4.08
CA PRO A 21 -19.34 -1.87 4.21
C PRO A 21 -20.34 -0.88 3.61
N SER A 22 -20.02 0.42 3.63
CA SER A 22 -20.87 1.50 3.12
C SER A 22 -20.29 2.23 1.90
N GLY A 23 -19.13 1.81 1.39
CA GLY A 23 -18.50 2.46 0.24
C GLY A 23 -17.86 3.83 0.53
N ASP A 24 -17.80 4.22 1.80
CA ASP A 24 -17.42 5.55 2.29
C ASP A 24 -15.98 5.62 2.83
N GLY A 25 -15.27 4.49 2.82
CA GLY A 25 -13.91 4.38 3.34
C GLY A 25 -13.84 4.09 4.84
N GLU A 26 -14.97 3.98 5.55
CA GLU A 26 -14.96 3.61 6.97
C GLU A 26 -15.19 2.11 7.16
N TRP A 27 -14.38 1.48 8.01
CA TRP A 27 -14.58 0.10 8.43
C TRP A 27 -14.13 -0.06 9.88
N ASP A 28 -15.06 -0.31 10.80
CA ASP A 28 -14.78 -0.66 12.20
C ASP A 28 -13.83 0.32 12.93
N GLY A 29 -14.09 1.62 12.83
CA GLY A 29 -13.26 2.66 13.45
C GLY A 29 -11.90 2.91 12.75
N ILE A 30 -11.77 2.42 11.53
CA ILE A 30 -10.67 2.69 10.60
C ILE A 30 -11.18 3.54 9.45
N MET A 31 -10.49 4.65 9.20
CA MET A 31 -10.74 5.52 8.07
C MET A 31 -9.66 5.31 7.01
N PHE A 32 -10.05 4.73 5.87
CA PHE A 32 -9.22 4.66 4.68
C PHE A 32 -9.31 5.97 3.90
N THR A 33 -8.18 6.39 3.34
CA THR A 33 -8.13 7.58 2.48
C THR A 33 -7.10 7.42 1.37
N GLU A 34 -7.40 7.95 0.19
CA GLU A 34 -6.44 8.07 -0.91
C GLU A 34 -5.79 9.47 -0.96
N GLU A 35 -6.17 10.35 -0.03
CA GLU A 35 -5.56 11.66 0.10
C GLU A 35 -4.06 11.55 0.43
N LYS A 36 -3.29 12.53 -0.05
CA LYS A 36 -1.85 12.59 0.18
C LYS A 36 -1.53 13.13 1.58
N LEU A 37 -1.95 12.39 2.61
CA LEU A 37 -1.65 12.71 3.99
C LEU A 37 -0.15 12.67 4.26
N ALA A 38 0.36 13.70 4.94
CA ALA A 38 1.74 13.75 5.42
C ALA A 38 1.96 12.87 6.66
N VAL A 39 0.91 12.60 7.44
CA VAL A 39 0.95 11.75 8.65
C VAL A 39 -0.27 10.83 8.67
N CYS A 40 -0.05 9.53 8.85
CA CYS A 40 -1.09 8.51 8.99
C CYS A 40 -0.61 7.37 9.89
N ASP A 41 -1.55 6.56 10.40
CA ASP A 41 -1.22 5.44 11.29
C ASP A 41 -0.69 4.24 10.50
N TYR A 42 -1.14 4.07 9.25
CA TYR A 42 -0.62 3.10 8.30
C TYR A 42 -0.52 3.71 6.90
N LEU A 43 0.53 3.30 6.17
CA LEU A 43 0.62 3.47 4.72
C LEU A 43 0.44 2.08 4.10
N ILE A 44 -0.53 1.93 3.21
CA ILE A 44 -0.69 0.72 2.40
C ILE A 44 -0.56 1.12 0.93
N VAL A 45 0.46 0.58 0.27
CA VAL A 45 0.66 0.72 -1.16
C VAL A 45 0.25 -0.58 -1.84
N LEU A 46 -0.58 -0.47 -2.86
CA LEU A 46 -1.05 -1.59 -3.65
C LEU A 46 -0.33 -1.58 -5.00
N GLN A 47 0.19 -2.74 -5.40
CA GLN A 47 1.02 -3.00 -6.59
C GLN A 47 2.38 -2.30 -6.58
N ARG A 48 2.41 -0.97 -6.75
CA ARG A 48 3.65 -0.18 -6.76
C ARG A 48 3.38 1.28 -6.42
N PRO A 49 4.38 2.04 -5.96
CA PRO A 49 4.24 3.49 -5.82
C PRO A 49 4.20 4.16 -7.21
N PRO A 50 3.11 4.86 -7.58
CA PRO A 50 3.02 5.56 -8.86
C PRO A 50 3.73 6.93 -8.85
N TYR A 51 4.15 7.40 -7.68
CA TYR A 51 4.86 8.66 -7.45
C TYR A 51 5.74 8.57 -6.20
N SER A 52 6.57 9.58 -5.93
CA SER A 52 7.36 9.66 -4.69
C SER A 52 6.45 9.93 -3.49
N ILE A 53 6.40 8.99 -2.55
CA ILE A 53 5.58 9.09 -1.33
C ILE A 53 6.45 9.64 -0.20
N LYS A 54 6.05 10.77 0.37
CA LYS A 54 6.60 11.30 1.63
C LYS A 54 5.49 11.23 2.67
N VAL A 55 5.73 10.47 3.74
CA VAL A 55 4.76 10.28 4.82
C VAL A 55 5.49 9.91 6.11
N THR A 56 4.93 10.31 7.24
CA THR A 56 5.31 9.84 8.57
C THR A 56 4.25 8.86 9.04
N CYS A 57 4.65 7.62 9.30
CA CYS A 57 3.84 6.61 9.98
C CYS A 57 4.70 5.90 11.04
N PRO A 58 4.09 5.22 12.01
CA PRO A 58 4.82 4.37 12.93
C PRO A 58 5.68 3.33 12.20
N GLU A 59 6.82 2.98 12.80
CA GLU A 59 7.68 1.89 12.33
C GLU A 59 6.89 0.57 12.28
N GLY A 60 7.04 -0.18 11.19
CA GLY A 60 6.32 -1.43 10.97
C GLY A 60 4.99 -1.29 10.22
N ASN A 61 4.53 -0.06 9.95
CA ASN A 61 3.20 0.23 9.40
C ASN A 61 3.20 0.75 7.96
N ALA A 62 4.35 0.78 7.28
CA ALA A 62 4.44 1.03 5.84
C ALA A 62 4.45 -0.30 5.07
N TRP A 63 3.34 -0.64 4.44
CA TRP A 63 3.14 -1.93 3.78
C TRP A 63 3.02 -1.79 2.27
N LEU A 64 3.57 -2.77 1.55
CA LEU A 64 3.36 -2.97 0.12
C LEU A 64 2.67 -4.32 -0.12
N ILE A 65 1.61 -4.32 -0.93
CA ILE A 65 0.91 -5.54 -1.33
C ILE A 65 0.94 -5.63 -2.85
N THR A 66 1.68 -6.59 -3.40
CA THR A 66 1.75 -6.83 -4.85
C THR A 66 0.85 -8.01 -5.22
N GLN A 67 0.08 -7.88 -6.30
CA GLN A 67 -0.80 -8.95 -6.79
C GLN A 67 -0.24 -9.62 -8.04
N GLU A 68 0.75 -9.03 -8.70
CA GLU A 68 1.36 -9.60 -9.90
C GLU A 68 2.25 -10.82 -9.59
N PRO A 69 2.25 -11.85 -10.47
CA PRO A 69 3.13 -13.00 -10.33
C PRO A 69 4.60 -12.61 -10.54
N PRO A 70 5.55 -13.39 -9.98
CA PRO A 70 6.97 -13.10 -10.09
C PRO A 70 7.51 -13.56 -11.44
N THR A 71 7.31 -12.73 -12.47
CA THR A 71 7.86 -12.93 -13.81
C THR A 71 8.86 -11.83 -14.11
N ASP A 72 9.81 -12.07 -15.02
CA ASP A 72 10.84 -11.10 -15.43
C ASP A 72 10.24 -9.73 -15.83
N TYR A 73 9.00 -9.71 -16.35
CA TYR A 73 8.28 -8.48 -16.67
C TYR A 73 8.00 -7.61 -15.44
N PHE A 74 7.78 -8.21 -14.26
CA PHE A 74 7.41 -7.55 -13.02
C PHE A 74 8.56 -7.36 -12.01
N ASP A 75 9.77 -7.82 -12.32
CA ASP A 75 10.96 -7.69 -11.44
C ASP A 75 11.24 -6.25 -10.99
N PHE A 76 10.77 -5.26 -11.77
CA PHE A 76 10.89 -3.86 -11.39
C PHE A 76 10.18 -3.49 -10.08
N PHE A 77 9.19 -4.27 -9.64
CA PHE A 77 8.51 -4.06 -8.34
C PHE A 77 9.48 -4.21 -7.16
N ILE A 78 10.43 -5.15 -7.25
CA ILE A 78 11.40 -5.49 -6.19
C ILE A 78 12.21 -4.27 -5.77
N LYS A 79 12.48 -3.34 -6.70
CA LYS A 79 13.24 -2.11 -6.43
C LYS A 79 12.61 -1.23 -5.34
N SER A 80 11.30 -1.36 -5.13
CA SER A 80 10.56 -0.59 -4.13
C SER A 80 10.52 -1.26 -2.75
N PHE A 81 10.81 -2.56 -2.65
CA PHE A 81 10.55 -3.35 -1.44
C PHE A 81 11.28 -2.83 -0.21
N LYS A 82 12.53 -2.36 -0.40
CA LYS A 82 13.38 -1.78 0.65
C LYS A 82 12.84 -0.52 1.34
N TYR A 83 11.77 0.09 0.82
CA TYR A 83 11.16 1.29 1.40
C TYR A 83 9.94 0.98 2.27
N PHE A 84 9.58 -0.30 2.40
CA PHE A 84 8.42 -0.75 3.16
C PHE A 84 8.87 -1.67 4.28
N ASP A 85 8.21 -1.56 5.43
CA ASP A 85 8.45 -2.41 6.58
C ASP A 85 7.91 -3.83 6.35
N ARG A 86 6.85 -3.96 5.55
CA ARG A 86 6.27 -5.26 5.16
C ARG A 86 5.92 -5.29 3.69
N VAL A 87 6.22 -6.42 3.06
CA VAL A 87 5.87 -6.68 1.67
C VAL A 87 5.13 -8.01 1.58
N TYR A 88 3.90 -7.97 1.07
CA TYR A 88 3.11 -9.15 0.76
C TYR A 88 3.18 -9.37 -0.76
N SER A 89 3.89 -10.43 -1.18
CA SER A 89 4.13 -10.72 -2.59
C SER A 89 4.23 -12.22 -2.86
N TYR A 90 4.25 -12.60 -4.14
CA TYR A 90 4.48 -13.97 -4.59
C TYR A 90 5.97 -14.31 -4.76
N TYR A 91 6.88 -13.35 -4.59
CA TYR A 91 8.31 -13.57 -4.72
C TYR A 91 8.83 -14.34 -3.49
N LYS A 92 9.47 -15.50 -3.71
CA LYS A 92 9.88 -16.42 -2.62
C LYS A 92 11.33 -16.31 -2.17
N ASN A 93 12.20 -15.70 -2.99
CA ASN A 93 13.65 -15.67 -2.78
C ASN A 93 14.19 -14.24 -2.62
N ILE A 94 13.38 -13.32 -2.10
CA ILE A 94 13.81 -11.94 -1.87
C ILE A 94 14.06 -11.78 -0.38
N ASP A 95 15.28 -11.37 -0.03
CA ASP A 95 15.60 -10.95 1.33
C ASP A 95 14.76 -9.70 1.65
N HIS A 96 13.71 -9.91 2.43
CA HIS A 96 12.96 -8.80 3.01
C HIS A 96 13.75 -8.26 4.19
N PRO A 97 14.07 -6.96 4.24
CA PRO A 97 14.60 -6.36 5.46
C PRO A 97 13.55 -6.53 6.55
N HIS A 98 13.85 -7.37 7.53
CA HIS A 98 13.05 -7.60 8.74
C HIS A 98 13.23 -6.45 9.72
#